data_AF-A0A5J4PKS5-F1
#
_entry.id   AF-A0A5J4PKS5-F1
#
_cell.length_a   1.000
_cell.length_b   1.000
_cell.length_c   1.000
_cell.angle_alpha   90.00
_cell.angle_beta   90.00
_cell.angle_gamma   90.00
#
_symmetry.space_group_name_H-M   'P 1'
#
loop_
_entity.id
_entity.type
_entity.pdbx_description
1 polymer ?
#
loop_
_entity_poly.entity_id
_entity_poly.type
_entity_poly.pdbx_seq_one_letter_code
_entity_poly.pdbx_strand_id
1 'polypeptide(L)'
;MTNAKILSLFELNILVKKNLKQCLPDTYWIQAELSDVRVNAPSSHCYVELVEKNKKNNSSVAKARGTVWENRKQPAPANRSSQPP
;
A
#
# COMPACT_ATOMS: atom_id res chain seq x y z
N MET A 1 35.58 7.92 -14.57
CA MET A 1 34.62 6.99 -15.23
C MET A 1 33.82 6.31 -14.13
N THR A 2 32.53 6.60 -14.02
CA THR A 2 31.68 5.92 -13.03
C THR A 2 31.46 4.49 -13.49
N ASN A 3 32.05 3.52 -12.78
CA ASN A 3 31.74 2.10 -12.98
C ASN A 3 30.27 1.89 -12.61
N ALA A 4 29.39 1.93 -13.61
CA ALA A 4 27.97 1.67 -13.42
C ALA A 4 27.81 0.16 -13.15
N LYS A 5 27.48 -0.19 -11.90
CA LYS A 5 27.16 -1.56 -11.53
C LYS A 5 25.85 -1.96 -12.21
N ILE A 6 25.88 -3.03 -13.00
CA ILE A 6 24.65 -3.66 -13.53
C ILE A 6 23.96 -4.35 -12.37
N LEU A 7 22.67 -4.08 -12.20
CA LEU A 7 21.82 -4.65 -11.16
C LEU A 7 20.66 -5.39 -11.82
N SER A 8 20.32 -6.55 -11.27
CA SER A 8 19.00 -7.14 -11.50
C SER A 8 17.91 -6.23 -10.92
N LEU A 9 16.69 -6.33 -11.45
CA LEU A 9 15.52 -5.64 -10.92
C LEU A 9 15.32 -5.95 -9.41
N PHE A 10 15.59 -7.20 -9.01
CA PHE A 10 15.50 -7.62 -7.62
C PHE A 10 16.49 -6.87 -6.73
N GLU A 11 17.76 -6.79 -7.11
CA GLU A 11 18.78 -6.04 -6.36
C GLU A 11 18.45 -4.55 -6.28
N LEU A 12 17.99 -3.95 -7.38
CA LEU A 12 17.57 -2.55 -7.39
C LEU A 12 16.40 -2.31 -6.41
N ASN A 13 15.39 -3.17 -6.43
CA ASN A 13 14.24 -3.06 -5.53
C ASN A 13 14.64 -3.17 -4.05
N ILE A 14 15.58 -4.07 -3.72
CA ILE A 14 16.13 -4.18 -2.36
C ILE A 14 16.83 -2.87 -1.96
N LEU A 15 17.69 -2.35 -2.83
CA LEU A 15 18.45 -1.12 -2.54
C LEU A 15 17.52 0.08 -2.35
N VAL A 16 16.53 0.27 -3.23
CA VAL A 16 15.54 1.34 -3.12
C VAL A 16 14.78 1.23 -1.81
N LYS A 17 14.25 0.04 -1.49
CA LYS A 17 13.50 -0.19 -0.24
C LYS A 17 14.35 0.08 1.01
N LYS A 18 15.61 -0.36 1.01
CA LYS A 18 16.54 -0.14 2.14
C LYS A 18 16.81 1.34 2.36
N ASN A 19 17.16 2.06 1.30
CA ASN A 19 17.51 3.49 1.41
C ASN A 19 16.29 4.33 1.76
N LEU A 20 15.11 4.06 1.18
CA LEU A 20 13.88 4.77 1.55
C LEU A 20 13.55 4.59 3.03
N LYS A 21 13.66 3.38 3.59
CA LYS A 21 13.44 3.14 5.03
C LYS A 21 14.44 3.87 5.92
N GLN A 22 15.67 4.05 5.47
CA GLN A 22 16.69 4.77 6.24
C GLN A 22 16.44 6.28 6.20
N CYS A 23 16.02 6.82 5.06
CA CYS A 23 15.80 8.25 4.88
C CYS A 23 14.43 8.72 5.38
N LEU A 24 13.42 7.84 5.39
CA LEU A 24 12.03 8.11 5.80
C LEU A 24 11.57 7.01 6.78
N PRO A 25 12.12 6.98 8.01
CA PRO A 25 11.84 5.91 8.96
C PRO A 25 10.45 5.98 9.59
N ASP A 26 9.83 7.17 9.58
CA ASP A 26 8.58 7.43 10.29
C ASP A 26 7.34 7.09 9.45
N THR A 27 6.19 7.13 10.11
CA THR A 27 4.88 7.03 9.45
C THR A 27 4.35 8.42 9.16
N TYR A 28 3.93 8.65 7.91
CA TYR A 28 3.44 9.94 7.45
C TYR A 28 1.95 9.87 7.09
N TRP A 29 1.22 10.88 7.52
CA TRP A 29 -0.12 11.15 6.99
C TRP A 29 0.01 11.91 5.68
N ILE A 30 -0.79 11.51 4.69
CA ILE A 30 -0.88 12.17 3.39
C ILE A 30 -2.34 12.52 3.10
N GLN A 31 -2.54 13.55 2.28
CA GLN A 31 -3.83 13.90 1.72
C GLN A 31 -3.73 13.82 0.19
N ALA A 32 -4.63 13.06 -0.43
CA ALA A 32 -4.68 12.90 -1.88
C ALA A 32 -6.12 12.56 -2.32
N GLU A 33 -6.41 12.72 -3.60
CA GLU A 33 -7.63 12.25 -4.24
C GLU A 33 -7.46 10.79 -4.69
N LEU A 34 -8.56 10.03 -4.77
CA LEU A 34 -8.56 8.69 -5.35
C LEU A 34 -8.91 8.79 -6.85
N SER A 35 -8.06 8.25 -7.72
CA SER A 35 -8.33 8.17 -9.17
C SER A 35 -8.91 6.83 -9.59
N ASP A 36 -8.49 5.73 -8.97
CA ASP A 36 -8.94 4.38 -9.28
C ASP A 36 -8.94 3.52 -8.00
N VAL A 37 -9.92 2.63 -7.89
CA VAL A 37 -10.08 1.70 -6.78
C VAL A 37 -10.43 0.34 -7.36
N ARG A 38 -9.56 -0.65 -7.17
CA ARG A 38 -9.75 -2.01 -7.67
C ARG A 38 -9.87 -2.99 -6.52
N VAL A 39 -11.05 -3.59 -6.42
CA VAL A 39 -11.33 -4.66 -5.47
C VAL A 39 -11.25 -5.98 -6.21
N ASN A 40 -10.26 -6.79 -5.88
CA ASN A 40 -10.17 -8.15 -6.39
C ASN A 40 -10.98 -9.05 -5.45
N ALA A 41 -12.18 -9.45 -5.87
CA ALA A 41 -13.10 -10.29 -5.09
C ALA A 41 -12.48 -11.58 -4.51
N PRO A 42 -11.49 -12.25 -5.14
CA PRO A 42 -10.83 -13.42 -4.56
C PRO A 42 -9.73 -13.10 -3.53
N SER A 43 -9.11 -11.91 -3.59
CA SER A 43 -7.86 -11.64 -2.85
C SER A 43 -8.01 -10.74 -1.64
N SER A 44 -9.23 -10.33 -1.25
CA SER A 44 -9.47 -9.66 0.04
C SER A 44 -8.66 -8.34 0.22
N HIS A 45 -8.09 -7.80 -0.85
CA HIS A 45 -7.20 -6.63 -0.81
C HIS A 45 -7.63 -5.64 -1.88
N CYS A 46 -7.70 -4.38 -1.48
CA CYS A 46 -8.10 -3.28 -2.33
C CYS A 46 -6.85 -2.54 -2.80
N TYR A 47 -6.67 -2.42 -4.11
CA TYR A 47 -5.61 -1.62 -4.70
C TYR A 47 -6.16 -0.25 -5.04
N VAL A 48 -5.51 0.80 -4.53
CA VAL A 48 -5.94 2.18 -4.73
C VAL A 48 -4.89 2.97 -5.50
N GLU A 49 -5.34 3.85 -6.37
CA GLU A 49 -4.49 4.85 -7.01
C GLU A 49 -4.81 6.23 -6.42
N LEU A 50 -3.78 6.84 -5.86
CA LEU A 50 -3.82 8.16 -5.23
C LEU A 50 -3.24 9.17 -6.21
N VAL A 51 -3.92 10.30 -6.40
CA VAL A 51 -3.46 11.41 -7.23
C VAL A 51 -3.60 12.72 -6.48
N GLU A 52 -2.69 13.65 -6.74
CA GLU A 52 -2.82 15.04 -6.32
C GLU A 52 -2.92 15.91 -7.58
N LYS A 53 -3.89 16.81 -7.62
CA LYS A 53 -4.08 17.73 -8.74
C LYS A 53 -3.74 19.15 -8.31
N ASN A 54 -3.12 19.88 -9.23
CA ASN A 54 -2.89 21.31 -9.03
C ASN A 54 -4.22 22.06 -9.14
N LYS A 55 -4.58 22.82 -8.11
CA LYS A 55 -5.83 23.57 -8.01
C LYS A 55 -6.02 24.61 -9.11
N LYS A 56 -4.94 25.11 -9.72
CA LYS A 56 -5.00 26.19 -10.72
C LYS A 56 -5.32 25.71 -12.13
N ASN A 57 -4.85 24.52 -12.51
CA ASN A 57 -4.93 24.01 -13.89
C ASN A 57 -5.46 22.58 -13.98
N ASN A 58 -5.86 21.97 -12.85
CA ASN A 58 -6.38 20.61 -12.73
C ASN A 58 -5.43 19.50 -13.24
N SER A 59 -4.14 19.80 -13.41
CA SER A 59 -3.14 18.81 -13.86
C SER A 59 -2.70 17.92 -12.70
N SER A 60 -2.54 16.62 -12.92
CA SER A 60 -1.96 15.70 -11.92
C SER A 60 -0.50 16.04 -11.64
N VAL A 61 -0.17 16.35 -10.39
CA VAL A 61 1.19 16.71 -9.93
C VAL A 61 1.88 15.56 -9.21
N ALA A 62 1.12 14.66 -8.58
CA ALA A 62 1.66 13.49 -7.91
C ALA A 62 0.75 12.28 -8.10
N LYS A 63 1.35 11.09 -8.11
CA LYS A 63 0.65 9.81 -8.25
C LYS A 63 1.34 8.73 -7.44
N ALA A 64 0.56 7.94 -6.70
CA ALA A 64 1.05 6.80 -5.93
C ALA A 64 0.05 5.64 -5.99
N ARG A 65 0.53 4.41 -5.81
CA ARG A 65 -0.32 3.21 -5.66
C ARG A 65 -0.27 2.74 -4.20
N GLY A 66 -1.44 2.51 -3.63
CA GLY A 66 -1.62 1.97 -2.29
C GLY A 66 -2.23 0.57 -2.31
N THR A 67 -2.05 -0.17 -1.22
CA THR A 67 -2.73 -1.44 -0.99
C THR A 67 -3.37 -1.40 0.38
N VAL A 68 -4.69 -1.57 0.42
CA VAL A 68 -5.48 -1.68 1.64
C VAL A 68 -5.78 -3.15 1.89
N TRP A 69 -5.26 -3.67 2.99
CA TRP A 69 -5.40 -5.06 3.39
C TRP A 69 -6.67 -5.24 4.24
N GLU A 70 -7.55 -6.17 3.88
CA GLU A 70 -8.69 -6.55 4.74
C GLU A 70 -8.18 -7.28 5.98
N ASN A 71 -8.52 -6.76 7.16
CA ASN A 71 -8.19 -7.38 8.43
C ASN A 71 -9.34 -8.29 8.88
N ARG A 72 -9.49 -9.47 8.26
CA ARG A 72 -10.46 -10.46 8.77
C ARG A 72 -9.95 -11.09 10.05
N LYS A 73 -10.38 -10.56 11.19
CA LYS A 73 -10.36 -11.32 12.44
C LYS A 73 -11.49 -12.35 12.36
N GLN A 74 -11.16 -13.64 12.32
CA GLN A 74 -12.16 -14.68 12.55
C GLN A 74 -12.79 -14.46 13.94
N PRO A 75 -14.12 -14.49 14.07
CA PRO A 75 -14.74 -14.54 15.38
C PRO A 75 -14.26 -15.81 16.10
N ALA A 76 -13.88 -15.66 17.38
CA ALA A 76 -13.54 -16.80 18.22
C ALA A 76 -14.68 -17.84 18.18
N PRO A 77 -14.38 -19.15 18.15
CA PRO A 77 -15.42 -20.17 18.13
C PRO A 77 -16.35 -19.98 19.33
N ALA A 78 -17.63 -19.73 19.07
CA ALA A 78 -18.65 -19.62 20.09
C ALA A 78 -18.64 -20.93 20.92
N ASN A 79 -18.35 -20.80 22.21
CA ASN A 79 -18.30 -21.91 23.14
C ASN A 79 -19.69 -22.58 23.18
N ARG A 80 -19.82 -23.72 22.50
CA ARG A 80 -21.08 -24.48 22.37
C ARG A 80 -21.30 -25.38 23.60
N SER A 81 -21.21 -24.81 24.81
CA SER A 81 -21.41 -25.53 26.07
C SER A 81 -22.38 -24.81 27.02
N SER A 82 -23.57 -24.50 26.53
CA SER A 82 -24.71 -24.21 27.40
C SER A 82 -26.00 -24.70 26.74
N GLN A 83 -26.18 -26.02 26.79
CA GLN A 83 -27.48 -26.64 26.61
C GLN A 83 -28.01 -26.89 28.03
N PRO A 84 -29.09 -26.22 28.47
CA PRO A 84 -29.72 -26.52 29.76
C PRO A 84 -30.50 -27.84 29.67
N PRO A 85 -30.79 -28.48 30.83
CA PRO A 85 -31.35 -29.83 30.91
C PRO A 85 -32.74 -29.96 30.27
#